data_AF-A0AAD6VD90-F1
#
_entry.id   AF-A0AAD6VD90-F1
#
_cell.length_a   1.000
_cell.length_b   1.000
_cell.length_c   1.000
_cell.angle_alpha   90.00
_cell.angle_beta   90.00
_cell.angle_gamma   90.00
#
_symmetry.space_group_name_H-M   'P 1'
#
loop_
_entity.id
_entity.type
_entity.pdbx_description
1 polymer ?
#
loop_
_entity_poly.entity_id
_entity_poly.type
_entity_poly.pdbx_seq_one_letter_code
_entity_poly.pdbx_strand_id
1 'polypeptide(L)'
;MPASTSAWTSLPQPDPAPSTPVTSTNVPELFRNTFSPSQPIDTAAHDIDMADLGLVNLDLAFTDLFGRCPICNDVYVFRPSDKLVQMLKELETAPSSTLRSAYCKQHADEMDVFLQTPEATKWPQTLNYAGLHLRLLAHVDAFTDLAREVEGSEFFESAMERMNTDDLFVPQHGYFGQLGYAVIRTSVRQMFEKLAIPAECYAPLQFDHLLDQVLIPEAQVLLIQEQCGNDVDAQKILSESCRFGELFHSDHRDRQRAIEMLAPAPSTTSSSSPSTLVPRTSTRSPSPLSHASVQPFPVPSPLLNLNTLIPLPAMETVKTEHMEHAIPSNLCPYCDEPLPAVPSAELLRLAQFLDTISSPSPVPENPAHRDRNVFPIALAQRWPQSPDFKSLFRRVLAKRALLQAILTAPDDSFFYLTAKMEFTSRGGSSRQFLSAAGQFQQVDRLAKIRAAYYGDIGWEITYKALQFMFPDDGSRPQCKTALPYEFLLREVLLPETVMRLVQDDLEITDMAAKSIMQASHGFGLVLHPSSDHPDLEEVDRYLAKHCSTPAYRLWLDSRSPLSLEDWQLAQQVKAEAAEVSLFARTPGSSLVIIDLTGDDD
;
A
#
# COMPACT_ATOMS: atom_id res chain seq x y z
N MET A 1 6.58 -14.76 69.35
CA MET A 1 7.80 -15.50 69.77
C MET A 1 7.48 -16.97 69.83
N PRO A 2 8.36 -17.93 69.47
CA PRO A 2 9.66 -17.86 68.76
C PRO A 2 9.55 -18.47 67.32
N ALA A 3 10.29 -17.99 66.32
CA ALA A 3 11.65 -18.41 65.91
C ALA A 3 11.81 -19.94 65.72
N SER A 4 11.83 -20.39 64.45
CA SER A 4 12.32 -21.70 64.06
C SER A 4 13.17 -21.57 62.79
N THR A 5 14.42 -21.96 62.95
CA THR A 5 15.55 -21.98 62.03
C THR A 5 15.54 -23.23 61.14
N SER A 6 15.84 -23.08 59.84
CA SER A 6 16.35 -24.15 58.98
C SER A 6 17.42 -23.52 58.06
N ALA A 7 18.71 -23.72 58.35
CA ALA A 7 19.54 -24.84 57.89
C ALA A 7 19.71 -24.84 56.36
N TRP A 8 20.67 -24.04 55.89
CA TRP A 8 21.23 -24.14 54.55
C TRP A 8 22.43 -25.08 54.58
N THR A 9 22.36 -26.12 53.76
CA THR A 9 23.38 -27.14 53.55
C THR A 9 24.42 -26.58 52.57
N SER A 10 25.66 -26.43 53.01
CA SER A 10 26.80 -26.06 52.16
C SER A 10 27.19 -27.21 51.24
N LEU A 11 27.18 -26.97 49.93
CA LEU A 11 27.79 -27.84 48.91
C LEU A 11 29.30 -27.56 48.81
N PRO A 12 30.12 -28.57 48.50
CA PRO A 12 31.58 -28.45 48.48
C PRO A 12 32.09 -27.76 47.20
N GLN A 13 33.11 -26.89 47.37
CA GLN A 13 33.90 -26.33 46.26
C GLN A 13 34.76 -27.43 45.62
N PRO A 14 34.94 -27.42 44.28
CA PRO A 14 35.90 -28.28 43.61
C PRO A 14 37.32 -27.69 43.66
N ASP A 15 38.30 -28.57 43.90
CA ASP A 15 39.74 -28.29 43.91
C ASP A 15 40.28 -27.85 42.53
N PRO A 16 41.29 -26.96 42.49
CA PRO A 16 41.93 -26.54 41.24
C PRO A 16 42.90 -27.62 40.71
N ALA A 17 42.78 -27.91 39.41
CA ALA A 17 43.65 -28.84 38.69
C ALA A 17 45.07 -28.27 38.44
N PRO A 18 46.09 -29.14 38.30
CA PRO A 18 47.50 -28.75 38.27
C PRO A 18 47.95 -28.27 36.88
N SER A 19 48.70 -27.18 36.86
CA SER A 19 49.39 -26.62 35.69
C SER A 19 50.67 -27.39 35.36
N THR A 20 50.75 -27.94 34.15
CA THR A 20 51.98 -28.48 33.56
C THR A 20 52.69 -27.45 32.68
N PRO A 21 54.04 -27.37 32.67
CA PRO A 21 54.77 -26.43 31.84
C PRO A 21 55.02 -27.01 30.44
N VAL A 22 54.76 -26.22 29.40
CA VAL A 22 55.16 -26.56 28.02
C VAL A 22 56.31 -25.65 27.59
N THR A 23 57.32 -26.32 27.06
CA THR A 23 58.64 -25.86 26.67
C THR A 23 58.61 -25.03 25.39
N SER A 24 59.36 -23.93 25.41
CA SER A 24 59.64 -23.03 24.29
C SER A 24 60.47 -23.70 23.19
N THR A 25 60.09 -23.53 21.92
CA THR A 25 60.98 -23.67 20.77
C THR A 25 60.72 -22.60 19.71
N ASN A 26 61.74 -21.75 19.53
CA ASN A 26 62.24 -21.10 18.30
C ASN A 26 61.25 -20.45 17.31
N VAL A 27 61.27 -19.11 17.29
CA VAL A 27 60.95 -18.26 16.14
C VAL A 27 62.15 -17.34 15.86
N PRO A 28 62.59 -17.12 14.60
CA PRO A 28 63.75 -16.30 14.28
C PRO A 28 63.44 -14.80 14.33
N GLU A 29 64.43 -14.04 14.83
CA GLU A 29 64.56 -12.59 14.75
C GLU A 29 64.52 -12.08 13.29
N LEU A 30 63.81 -10.97 13.06
CA LEU A 30 64.26 -9.94 12.12
C LEU A 30 63.65 -8.57 12.51
N PHE A 31 64.57 -7.63 12.70
CA PHE A 31 64.41 -6.18 12.87
C PHE A 31 63.83 -5.63 14.18
N ARG A 32 64.74 -5.55 15.15
CA ARG A 32 64.81 -4.50 16.17
C ARG A 32 65.31 -3.21 15.51
N ASN A 33 64.62 -2.08 15.73
CA ASN A 33 65.31 -0.83 16.03
C ASN A 33 64.44 0.03 16.97
N THR A 34 64.99 0.18 18.17
CA THR A 34 64.66 1.11 19.23
C THR A 34 64.80 2.57 18.78
N PHE A 35 63.98 3.49 19.28
CA PHE A 35 64.43 4.53 20.22
C PHE A 35 63.26 5.31 20.85
N SER A 36 63.49 5.65 22.11
CA SER A 36 62.64 6.35 23.07
C SER A 36 62.57 7.88 22.84
N PRO A 37 61.77 8.63 23.61
CA PRO A 37 61.13 9.88 23.20
C PRO A 37 61.88 11.16 23.60
N SER A 38 61.29 12.29 23.15
CA SER A 38 61.39 13.68 23.62
C SER A 38 62.31 14.64 22.86
N GLN A 39 61.70 15.60 22.13
CA GLN A 39 61.78 17.06 22.37
C GLN A 39 60.98 17.83 21.29
N PRO A 40 60.55 19.09 21.57
CA PRO A 40 59.45 19.77 20.88
C PRO A 40 59.93 20.48 19.61
N ILE A 41 59.08 20.56 18.59
CA ILE A 41 59.36 21.32 17.37
C ILE A 41 58.23 22.30 17.08
N ASP A 42 58.69 23.51 16.77
CA ASP A 42 58.01 24.76 16.50
C ASP A 42 56.82 24.69 15.53
N THR A 43 55.82 25.48 15.87
CA THR A 43 54.79 25.99 14.96
C THR A 43 55.43 26.84 13.86
N ALA A 44 55.57 26.29 12.67
CA ALA A 44 55.70 27.05 11.44
C ALA A 44 54.58 26.64 10.49
N ALA A 45 53.69 27.59 10.18
CA ALA A 45 52.65 27.46 9.19
C ALA A 45 53.27 27.19 7.81
N HIS A 46 53.00 26.02 7.25
CA HIS A 46 53.14 25.79 5.83
C HIS A 46 51.76 25.96 5.20
N ASP A 47 51.57 27.12 4.56
CA ASP A 47 50.63 27.25 3.44
C ASP A 47 51.07 26.25 2.37
N ILE A 48 50.31 25.17 2.23
CA ILE A 48 50.43 24.27 1.09
C ILE A 48 49.65 24.93 -0.04
N ASP A 49 50.39 25.44 -1.02
CA ASP A 49 49.84 25.97 -2.26
C ASP A 49 49.21 24.83 -3.07
N MET A 50 47.88 24.78 -3.07
CA MET A 50 47.05 23.81 -3.79
C MET A 50 47.15 23.92 -5.33
N ALA A 51 47.96 24.83 -5.86
CA ALA A 51 48.11 25.05 -7.29
C ALA A 51 48.97 24.00 -8.04
N ASP A 52 49.72 23.14 -7.34
CA ASP A 52 50.76 22.29 -7.98
C ASP A 52 50.35 20.83 -8.24
N LEU A 53 49.12 20.44 -7.87
CA LEU A 53 48.47 19.23 -8.36
C LEU A 53 47.55 19.65 -9.49
N GLY A 54 47.81 19.22 -10.73
CA GLY A 54 47.08 19.60 -11.96
C GLY A 54 45.59 19.18 -12.04
N LEU A 55 44.84 19.33 -10.93
CA LEU A 55 43.42 19.10 -10.75
C LEU A 55 42.57 20.38 -10.93
N VAL A 56 43.20 21.56 -11.05
CA VAL A 56 42.51 22.88 -11.11
C VAL A 56 41.59 23.04 -12.34
N ASN A 57 41.70 22.17 -13.36
CA ASN A 57 40.83 22.21 -14.54
C ASN A 57 39.66 21.21 -14.52
N LEU A 58 39.54 20.34 -13.50
CA LEU A 58 38.40 19.45 -13.33
C LEU A 58 37.29 20.07 -12.45
N ASP A 59 37.64 20.94 -11.51
CA ASP A 59 36.68 21.65 -10.65
C ASP A 59 35.78 22.62 -11.45
N LEU A 60 36.29 23.25 -12.51
CA LEU A 60 35.51 24.14 -13.37
C LEU A 60 34.56 23.39 -14.33
N ALA A 61 34.78 22.11 -14.59
CA ALA A 61 33.93 21.33 -15.48
C ALA A 61 32.74 20.68 -14.76
N PHE A 62 32.89 20.34 -13.47
CA PHE A 62 31.80 19.78 -12.65
C PHE A 62 30.92 20.84 -12.00
N THR A 63 31.45 22.02 -11.69
CA THR A 63 30.71 23.15 -11.07
C THR A 63 29.52 23.64 -11.90
N ASP A 64 29.55 23.46 -13.23
CA ASP A 64 28.45 23.84 -14.13
C ASP A 64 27.44 22.71 -14.37
N LEU A 65 27.72 21.46 -13.96
CA LEU A 65 26.87 20.33 -14.33
C LEU A 65 25.54 20.29 -13.56
N PHE A 66 25.57 20.68 -12.28
CA PHE A 66 24.39 20.69 -11.40
C PHE A 66 24.03 22.10 -10.87
N GLY A 67 24.89 23.08 -11.16
CA GLY A 67 24.69 24.48 -10.77
C GLY A 67 24.96 24.77 -9.30
N ARG A 68 24.40 25.88 -8.82
CA ARG A 68 24.53 26.35 -7.44
C ARG A 68 23.20 26.20 -6.71
N CYS A 69 23.29 25.96 -5.40
CA CYS A 69 22.15 25.98 -4.51
C CYS A 69 21.40 27.32 -4.63
N PRO A 70 20.09 27.33 -4.95
CA PRO A 70 19.35 28.57 -5.20
C PRO A 70 19.15 29.44 -3.94
N ILE A 71 19.56 28.94 -2.77
CA ILE A 71 19.36 29.61 -1.48
C ILE A 71 20.68 30.07 -0.87
N CYS A 72 21.68 29.19 -0.69
CA CYS A 72 22.98 29.56 -0.13
C CYS A 72 24.04 29.91 -1.17
N ASN A 73 23.78 29.68 -2.46
CA ASN A 73 24.69 29.94 -3.59
C ASN A 73 25.99 29.11 -3.60
N ASP A 74 26.10 28.11 -2.72
CA ASP A 74 27.18 27.11 -2.75
C ASP A 74 27.00 26.15 -3.93
N VAL A 75 28.08 25.51 -4.37
CA VAL A 75 28.09 24.63 -5.54
C VAL A 75 27.57 23.24 -5.16
N TYR A 76 26.74 22.65 -6.02
CA TYR A 76 26.45 21.21 -5.94
C TYR A 76 27.64 20.40 -6.44
N VAL A 77 28.34 19.71 -5.54
CA VAL A 77 29.45 18.81 -5.91
C VAL A 77 28.92 17.55 -6.63
N PHE A 78 27.67 17.16 -6.34
CA PHE A 78 26.98 16.02 -6.92
C PHE A 78 25.54 16.37 -7.28
N ARG A 79 24.90 15.51 -8.07
CA ARG A 79 23.48 15.63 -8.37
C ARG A 79 22.68 15.74 -7.05
N PRO A 80 21.86 16.79 -6.87
CA PRO A 80 21.05 16.94 -5.66
C PRO A 80 20.19 15.69 -5.44
N SER A 81 20.12 15.22 -4.20
CA SER A 81 19.25 14.09 -3.87
C SER A 81 17.79 14.39 -4.20
N ASP A 82 16.98 13.34 -4.39
CA ASP A 82 15.54 13.49 -4.55
C ASP A 82 14.90 14.23 -3.36
N LYS A 83 15.48 14.07 -2.16
CA LYS A 83 15.04 14.78 -0.95
C LYS A 83 15.28 16.29 -1.08
N LEU A 84 16.46 16.71 -1.54
CA LEU A 84 16.71 18.11 -1.86
C LEU A 84 15.78 18.60 -2.97
N VAL A 85 15.64 17.87 -4.07
CA VAL A 85 14.74 18.26 -5.17
C VAL A 85 13.30 18.47 -4.66
N GLN A 86 12.82 17.61 -3.76
CA GLN A 86 11.49 17.74 -3.17
C GLN A 86 11.38 18.93 -2.21
N MET A 87 12.36 19.12 -1.31
CA MET A 87 12.38 20.28 -0.42
C MET A 87 12.42 21.60 -1.21
N LEU A 88 13.09 21.63 -2.36
CA LEU A 88 13.09 22.78 -3.26
C LEU A 88 11.69 23.05 -3.82
N LYS A 89 10.99 22.02 -4.31
CA LYS A 89 9.58 22.14 -4.76
C LYS A 89 8.66 22.64 -3.64
N GLU A 90 8.90 22.22 -2.40
CA GLU A 90 8.14 22.71 -1.26
C GLU A 90 8.42 24.18 -0.95
N LEU A 91 9.68 24.61 -1.11
CA LEU A 91 10.03 26.02 -1.00
C LEU A 91 9.44 26.90 -2.09
N GLU A 92 9.30 26.35 -3.30
CA GLU A 92 8.65 27.03 -4.42
C GLU A 92 7.13 27.18 -4.20
N THR A 93 6.49 26.20 -3.56
CA THR A 93 5.05 26.23 -3.27
C THR A 93 4.71 26.99 -1.99
N ALA A 94 5.53 26.89 -0.95
CA ALA A 94 5.31 27.47 0.36
C ALA A 94 6.65 28.00 0.96
N PRO A 95 7.10 29.20 0.54
CA PRO A 95 8.38 29.74 0.99
C PRO A 95 8.37 29.98 2.51
N SER A 96 9.25 29.29 3.22
CA SER A 96 9.42 29.40 4.68
C SER A 96 10.90 29.56 5.03
N SER A 97 11.25 30.49 5.91
CA SER A 97 12.63 30.69 6.36
C SER A 97 13.19 29.45 7.06
N THR A 98 12.36 28.74 7.84
CA THR A 98 12.71 27.46 8.48
C THR A 98 13.02 26.40 7.43
N LEU A 99 12.19 26.29 6.39
CA LEU A 99 12.40 25.32 5.32
C LEU A 99 13.64 25.65 4.48
N ARG A 100 13.93 26.95 4.26
CA ARG A 100 15.16 27.40 3.58
C ARG A 100 16.41 27.00 4.36
N SER A 101 16.40 27.21 5.67
CA SER A 101 17.50 26.81 6.55
C SER A 101 17.70 25.30 6.55
N ALA A 102 16.60 24.54 6.65
CA ALA A 102 16.64 23.09 6.58
C ALA A 102 17.18 22.58 5.24
N TYR A 103 16.80 23.22 4.13
CA TYR A 103 17.29 22.91 2.79
C TYR A 103 18.80 23.12 2.67
N CYS A 104 19.30 24.29 3.05
CA CYS A 104 20.74 24.57 3.00
C CYS A 104 21.53 23.66 3.92
N LYS A 105 20.98 23.31 5.09
CA LYS A 105 21.58 22.34 6.00
C LYS A 105 21.68 20.96 5.34
N GLN A 106 20.59 20.45 4.78
CA GLN A 106 20.59 19.17 4.05
C GLN A 106 21.59 19.19 2.90
N HIS A 107 21.69 20.30 2.15
CA HIS A 107 22.66 20.47 1.08
C HIS A 107 24.11 20.38 1.59
N ALA A 108 24.43 21.09 2.68
CA ALA A 108 25.75 21.05 3.29
C ALA A 108 26.08 19.66 3.85
N ASP A 109 25.11 19.00 4.49
CA ASP A 109 25.26 17.64 5.02
C ASP A 109 25.52 16.63 3.89
N GLU A 110 24.83 16.75 2.74
CA GLU A 110 25.04 15.88 1.58
C GLU A 110 26.43 16.08 0.98
N MET A 111 26.84 17.34 0.83
CA MET A 111 28.18 17.69 0.36
C MET A 111 29.27 17.09 1.28
N ASP A 112 29.12 17.22 2.60
CA ASP A 112 30.08 16.71 3.56
C ASP A 112 30.20 15.17 3.51
N VAL A 113 29.08 14.45 3.35
CA VAL A 113 29.10 12.98 3.20
C VAL A 113 29.91 12.56 1.97
N PHE A 114 29.71 13.20 0.81
CA PHE A 114 30.44 12.82 -0.40
C PHE A 114 31.91 13.25 -0.37
N LEU A 115 32.25 14.36 0.30
CA LEU A 115 33.64 14.78 0.49
C LEU A 115 34.41 13.82 1.41
N GLN A 116 33.75 13.33 2.47
CA GLN A 116 34.35 12.38 3.41
C GLN A 116 34.42 10.95 2.84
N THR A 117 33.46 10.58 1.99
CA THR A 117 33.38 9.24 1.42
C THR A 117 33.13 9.31 -0.09
N PRO A 118 34.19 9.43 -0.92
CA PRO A 118 34.04 9.49 -2.37
C PRO A 118 33.32 8.27 -2.97
N GLU A 119 33.42 7.11 -2.32
CA GLU A 119 32.72 5.88 -2.71
C GLU A 119 31.20 5.97 -2.54
N ALA A 120 30.69 6.93 -1.76
CA ALA A 120 29.25 7.15 -1.57
C ALA A 120 28.51 7.46 -2.88
N THR A 121 29.23 7.92 -3.90
CA THR A 121 28.71 8.08 -5.26
C THR A 121 28.21 6.78 -5.89
N LYS A 122 28.68 5.63 -5.42
CA LYS A 122 28.26 4.29 -5.85
C LYS A 122 27.07 3.77 -5.05
N TRP A 123 26.73 4.38 -3.91
CA TRP A 123 25.65 3.93 -3.04
C TRP A 123 24.29 4.43 -3.55
N PRO A 124 23.22 3.66 -3.35
CA PRO A 124 21.91 4.01 -3.86
C PRO A 124 21.30 5.18 -3.08
N GLN A 125 21.09 6.32 -3.74
CA GLN A 125 20.34 7.44 -3.16
C GLN A 125 18.84 7.14 -3.01
N THR A 126 18.34 6.13 -3.71
CA THR A 126 16.94 5.66 -3.64
C THR A 126 16.91 4.16 -3.42
N LEU A 127 16.14 3.71 -2.43
CA LEU A 127 15.99 2.29 -2.10
C LEU A 127 14.59 1.79 -2.45
N ASN A 128 14.53 0.61 -3.06
CA ASN A 128 13.29 -0.13 -3.22
C ASN A 128 12.97 -0.93 -1.94
N TYR A 129 12.42 -0.26 -0.93
CA TYR A 129 12.06 -0.89 0.34
C TYR A 129 11.08 -2.07 0.17
N ALA A 130 10.14 -1.96 -0.77
CA ALA A 130 9.21 -3.04 -1.11
C ALA A 130 9.93 -4.31 -1.59
N GLY A 131 10.99 -4.12 -2.39
CA GLY A 131 11.80 -5.19 -2.93
C GLY A 131 12.76 -5.82 -1.93
N LEU A 132 13.09 -5.16 -0.81
CA LEU A 132 14.05 -5.69 0.17
C LEU A 132 13.60 -7.04 0.73
N HIS A 133 12.30 -7.22 1.01
CA HIS A 133 11.78 -8.50 1.49
C HIS A 133 12.01 -9.63 0.47
N LEU A 134 11.74 -9.37 -0.82
CA LEU A 134 11.92 -10.37 -1.88
C LEU A 134 13.39 -10.70 -2.09
N ARG A 135 14.29 -9.70 -2.01
CA ARG A 135 15.73 -9.91 -2.08
C ARG A 135 16.24 -10.73 -0.90
N LEU A 136 15.76 -10.46 0.32
CA LEU A 136 16.08 -11.25 1.50
C LEU A 136 15.59 -12.70 1.40
N LEU A 137 14.40 -12.93 0.85
CA LEU A 137 13.89 -14.29 0.59
C LEU A 137 14.78 -15.08 -0.38
N ALA A 138 15.45 -14.42 -1.33
CA ALA A 138 16.40 -15.08 -2.23
C ALA A 138 17.65 -15.59 -1.50
N HIS A 139 17.92 -15.07 -0.29
CA HIS A 139 19.03 -15.47 0.58
C HIS A 139 18.59 -16.32 1.77
N VAL A 140 17.36 -16.87 1.76
CA VAL A 140 16.81 -17.66 2.88
C VAL A 140 17.69 -18.87 3.24
N ASP A 141 18.30 -19.50 2.25
CA ASP A 141 19.20 -20.64 2.47
C ASP A 141 20.47 -20.20 3.21
N ALA A 142 21.07 -19.08 2.80
CA ALA A 142 22.23 -18.49 3.49
C ALA A 142 21.91 -18.12 4.94
N PHE A 143 20.73 -17.54 5.20
CA PHE A 143 20.27 -17.28 6.56
C PHE A 143 20.04 -18.55 7.37
N THR A 144 19.51 -19.60 6.73
CA THR A 144 19.24 -20.86 7.41
C THR A 144 20.55 -21.54 7.81
N ASP A 145 21.57 -21.48 6.95
CA ASP A 145 22.90 -22.02 7.24
C ASP A 145 23.61 -21.19 8.31
N LEU A 146 23.60 -19.86 8.18
CA LEU A 146 24.11 -18.94 9.21
C LEU A 146 23.46 -19.20 10.58
N ALA A 147 22.16 -19.46 10.60
CA ALA A 147 21.45 -19.67 11.85
C ALA A 147 21.70 -21.02 12.51
N ARG A 148 22.15 -22.02 11.74
CA ARG A 148 22.62 -23.30 12.26
C ARG A 148 24.04 -23.19 12.81
N GLU A 149 24.87 -22.32 12.23
CA GLU A 149 26.29 -22.17 12.53
C GLU A 149 26.66 -20.70 12.81
N VAL A 150 25.98 -20.09 13.79
CA VAL A 150 26.18 -18.66 14.12
C VAL A 150 27.60 -18.36 14.61
N GLU A 151 28.31 -19.35 15.14
CA GLU A 151 29.68 -19.23 15.66
C GLU A 151 30.70 -18.83 14.60
N GLY A 152 30.40 -19.00 13.30
CA GLY A 152 31.27 -18.57 12.20
C GLY A 152 31.13 -17.10 11.79
N SER A 153 30.20 -16.35 12.39
CA SER A 153 29.94 -14.96 12.05
C SER A 153 30.78 -13.99 12.88
N GLU A 154 31.48 -13.07 12.22
CA GLU A 154 32.20 -11.97 12.90
C GLU A 154 31.24 -11.09 13.72
N PHE A 155 29.98 -10.95 13.28
CA PHE A 155 28.96 -10.21 14.02
C PHE A 155 28.54 -10.95 15.30
N PHE A 156 28.50 -12.28 15.28
CA PHE A 156 28.24 -13.10 16.47
C PHE A 156 29.38 -12.99 17.48
N GLU A 157 30.64 -13.12 17.04
CA GLU A 157 31.81 -12.92 17.90
C GLU A 157 31.80 -11.52 18.54
N SER A 158 31.52 -10.50 17.73
CA SER A 158 31.41 -9.11 18.22
C SER A 158 30.24 -8.93 19.21
N ALA A 159 29.11 -9.60 18.99
CA ALA A 159 27.97 -9.56 19.91
C ALA A 159 28.28 -10.24 21.25
N MET A 160 29.03 -11.34 21.22
CA MET A 160 29.50 -12.03 22.40
C MET A 160 30.51 -11.21 23.20
N GLU A 161 31.43 -10.52 22.52
CA GLU A 161 32.36 -9.59 23.17
C GLU A 161 31.61 -8.45 23.86
N ARG A 162 30.66 -7.80 23.18
CA ARG A 162 29.81 -6.74 23.75
C ARG A 162 29.02 -7.21 24.96
N MET A 163 28.48 -8.43 24.91
CA MET A 163 27.76 -9.01 26.03
C MET A 163 28.66 -9.19 27.27
N ASN A 164 29.96 -9.44 27.08
CA ASN A 164 30.92 -9.57 28.17
C ASN A 164 31.41 -8.21 28.70
N THR A 165 31.42 -7.16 27.86
CA THR A 165 31.89 -5.82 28.23
C THR A 165 30.78 -4.88 28.71
N ASP A 166 29.52 -5.32 28.64
CA ASP A 166 28.31 -4.50 28.93
C ASP A 166 28.23 -3.24 28.05
N ASP A 167 28.74 -3.34 26.82
CA ASP A 167 28.72 -2.22 25.87
C ASP A 167 27.36 -2.10 25.17
N LEU A 168 26.90 -0.86 24.99
CA LEU A 168 25.61 -0.58 24.38
C LEU A 168 25.68 -0.83 22.87
N PHE A 169 24.88 -1.79 22.39
CA PHE A 169 24.75 -2.03 20.96
C PHE A 169 24.07 -0.86 20.26
N VAL A 170 24.76 -0.24 19.30
CA VAL A 170 24.21 0.75 18.38
C VAL A 170 23.93 0.08 17.04
N PRO A 171 22.67 0.01 16.58
CA PRO A 171 22.34 -0.61 15.31
C PRO A 171 23.05 0.06 14.13
N GLN A 172 23.77 -0.74 13.34
CA GLN A 172 24.35 -0.28 12.09
C GLN A 172 23.34 -0.49 10.96
N HIS A 173 22.82 0.60 10.39
CA HIS A 173 21.88 0.50 9.28
C HIS A 173 22.56 0.60 7.90
N GLY A 174 23.84 0.97 7.83
CA GLY A 174 24.55 1.27 6.58
C GLY A 174 23.81 2.30 5.73
N TYR A 175 24.00 2.23 4.41
CA TYR A 175 23.28 3.08 3.46
C TYR A 175 21.78 2.78 3.42
N PHE A 176 21.28 1.73 4.08
CA PHE A 176 19.85 1.42 4.09
C PHE A 176 19.03 2.40 4.95
N GLY A 177 19.70 3.11 5.87
CA GLY A 177 19.06 4.01 6.83
C GLY A 177 18.14 3.30 7.82
N GLN A 178 17.58 4.07 8.74
CA GLN A 178 16.74 3.52 9.82
C GLN A 178 15.50 2.81 9.29
N LEU A 179 14.92 3.30 8.19
CA LEU A 179 13.76 2.66 7.58
C LEU A 179 14.12 1.32 6.94
N GLY A 180 15.20 1.27 6.17
CA GLY A 180 15.66 0.03 5.55
C GLY A 180 16.01 -1.01 6.62
N TYR A 181 16.69 -0.60 7.69
CA TYR A 181 16.94 -1.44 8.85
C TYR A 181 15.64 -2.00 9.45
N ALA A 182 14.60 -1.17 9.65
CA ALA A 182 13.32 -1.64 10.18
C ALA A 182 12.63 -2.66 9.25
N VAL A 183 12.67 -2.44 7.93
CA VAL A 183 12.10 -3.37 6.94
C VAL A 183 12.86 -4.69 6.93
N ILE A 184 14.19 -4.63 6.97
CA ILE A 184 15.07 -5.82 7.04
C ILE A 184 14.79 -6.58 8.34
N ARG A 185 14.75 -5.89 9.49
CA ARG A 185 14.42 -6.46 10.80
C ARG A 185 13.11 -7.23 10.79
N THR A 186 12.04 -6.62 10.29
CA THR A 186 10.73 -7.26 10.21
C THR A 186 10.75 -8.48 9.29
N SER A 187 11.42 -8.37 8.13
CA SER A 187 11.53 -9.47 7.17
C SER A 187 12.32 -10.65 7.74
N VAL A 188 13.50 -10.39 8.32
CA VAL A 188 14.35 -11.41 8.94
C VAL A 188 13.62 -12.08 10.10
N ARG A 189 12.97 -11.32 10.99
CA ARG A 189 12.16 -11.90 12.07
C ARG A 189 11.09 -12.85 11.54
N GLN A 190 10.32 -12.45 10.53
CA GLN A 190 9.26 -13.30 9.94
C GLN A 190 9.81 -14.57 9.29
N MET A 191 11.01 -14.52 8.68
CA MET A 191 11.66 -15.70 8.13
C MET A 191 12.07 -16.66 9.25
N PHE A 192 12.68 -16.14 10.32
CA PHE A 192 13.20 -16.95 11.42
C PHE A 192 12.11 -17.54 12.32
N GLU A 193 11.00 -16.83 12.54
CA GLU A 193 9.84 -17.36 13.26
C GLU A 193 9.28 -18.63 12.61
N LYS A 194 9.43 -18.78 11.28
CA LYS A 194 9.01 -19.97 10.54
C LYS A 194 10.02 -21.13 10.62
N LEU A 195 11.30 -20.84 10.87
CA LEU A 195 12.37 -21.84 10.90
C LEU A 195 12.47 -22.59 12.23
N ALA A 196 11.83 -22.08 13.30
CA ALA A 196 11.76 -22.73 14.62
C ALA A 196 13.15 -23.15 15.18
N ILE A 197 14.10 -22.23 15.15
CA ILE A 197 15.49 -22.49 15.55
C ILE A 197 15.57 -22.73 17.06
N PRO A 198 16.15 -23.85 17.53
CA PRO A 198 16.31 -24.12 18.94
C PRO A 198 17.15 -23.05 19.65
N ALA A 199 16.76 -22.66 20.87
CA ALA A 199 17.48 -21.67 21.66
C ALA A 199 18.94 -22.05 21.98
N GLU A 200 19.22 -23.36 21.93
CA GLU A 200 20.56 -23.93 22.13
C GLU A 200 21.54 -23.51 21.04
N CYS A 201 21.06 -23.22 19.82
CA CYS A 201 21.92 -22.87 18.67
C CYS A 201 22.50 -21.45 18.74
N TYR A 202 21.93 -20.58 19.57
CA TYR A 202 22.37 -19.18 19.68
C TYR A 202 22.59 -18.73 21.13
N ALA A 203 22.53 -19.67 22.07
CA ALA A 203 22.96 -19.41 23.44
C ALA A 203 24.44 -18.99 23.44
N PRO A 204 24.84 -18.01 24.27
CA PRO A 204 24.07 -17.37 25.34
C PRO A 204 23.23 -16.14 24.93
N LEU A 205 23.18 -15.76 23.65
CA LEU A 205 22.41 -14.60 23.22
C LEU A 205 20.89 -14.84 23.37
N GLN A 206 20.16 -13.78 23.70
CA GLN A 206 18.70 -13.77 23.57
C GLN A 206 18.33 -13.60 22.09
N PHE A 207 17.15 -14.08 21.68
CA PHE A 207 16.74 -14.02 20.27
C PHE A 207 16.73 -12.59 19.71
N ASP A 208 16.28 -11.60 20.48
CA ASP A 208 16.31 -10.20 20.03
C ASP A 208 17.76 -9.68 19.86
N HIS A 209 18.72 -10.12 20.68
CA HIS A 209 20.13 -9.79 20.49
C HIS A 209 20.74 -10.50 19.28
N LEU A 210 20.42 -11.78 19.07
CA LEU A 210 20.82 -12.50 17.86
C LEU A 210 20.27 -11.78 16.62
N LEU A 211 18.99 -11.41 16.63
CA LEU A 211 18.35 -10.71 15.52
C LEU A 211 19.05 -9.37 15.25
N ASP A 212 19.15 -8.53 16.27
CA ASP A 212 19.57 -7.14 16.09
C ASP A 212 21.09 -6.99 15.90
N GLN A 213 21.89 -7.87 16.51
CA GLN A 213 23.35 -7.77 16.50
C GLN A 213 24.05 -8.70 15.51
N VAL A 214 23.37 -9.72 14.98
CA VAL A 214 23.97 -10.73 14.10
C VAL A 214 23.19 -10.84 12.80
N LEU A 215 21.92 -11.27 12.87
CA LEU A 215 21.16 -11.62 11.66
C LEU A 215 20.85 -10.41 10.77
N ILE A 216 20.56 -9.24 11.35
CA ILE A 216 20.31 -8.03 10.55
C ILE A 216 21.59 -7.51 9.89
N PRO A 217 22.73 -7.34 10.60
CA PRO A 217 23.99 -7.00 9.95
C PRO A 217 24.39 -7.96 8.83
N GLU A 218 24.24 -9.26 9.05
CA GLU A 218 24.49 -10.29 8.03
C GLU A 218 23.55 -10.13 6.83
N ALA A 219 22.27 -9.86 7.08
CA ALA A 219 21.31 -9.57 6.02
C ALA A 219 21.70 -8.36 5.19
N GLN A 220 22.20 -7.31 5.83
CA GLN A 220 22.65 -6.11 5.15
C GLN A 220 23.92 -6.37 4.34
N VAL A 221 24.88 -7.14 4.86
CA VAL A 221 26.09 -7.56 4.14
C VAL A 221 25.72 -8.32 2.87
N LEU A 222 24.81 -9.29 2.95
CA LEU A 222 24.34 -10.05 1.78
C LEU A 222 23.66 -9.14 0.74
N LEU A 223 22.81 -8.20 1.18
CA LEU A 223 22.18 -7.23 0.29
C LEU A 223 23.19 -6.27 -0.35
N ILE A 224 24.27 -5.91 0.37
CA ILE A 224 25.37 -5.09 -0.16
C ILE A 224 26.18 -5.88 -1.18
N GLN A 225 26.55 -7.14 -0.90
CA GLN A 225 27.27 -8.01 -1.83
C GLN A 225 26.47 -8.25 -3.11
N GLU A 226 25.17 -8.51 -3.00
CA GLU A 226 24.28 -8.65 -4.16
C GLU A 226 24.31 -7.39 -5.06
N GLN A 227 24.35 -6.21 -4.45
CA GLN A 227 24.27 -4.94 -5.17
C GLN A 227 25.62 -4.45 -5.71
N CYS A 228 26.70 -4.63 -4.95
CA CYS A 228 28.03 -4.11 -5.25
C CYS A 228 28.97 -5.16 -5.84
N GLY A 229 28.58 -6.44 -5.83
CA GLY A 229 29.38 -7.58 -6.28
C GLY A 229 30.10 -8.29 -5.13
N ASN A 230 30.55 -9.52 -5.38
CA ASN A 230 31.18 -10.35 -4.34
C ASN A 230 32.63 -9.93 -3.98
N ASP A 231 33.24 -9.04 -4.75
CA ASP A 231 34.64 -8.59 -4.56
C ASP A 231 34.75 -7.37 -3.63
N VAL A 232 33.62 -6.81 -3.18
CA VAL A 232 33.63 -5.67 -2.26
C VAL A 232 33.62 -6.12 -0.80
N ASP A 233 34.31 -5.37 0.04
CA ASP A 233 34.21 -5.49 1.49
C ASP A 233 32.88 -4.89 1.97
N ALA A 234 31.84 -5.71 1.94
CA ALA A 234 30.47 -5.31 2.25
C ALA A 234 30.28 -4.92 3.74
N GLN A 235 31.07 -5.48 4.65
CA GLN A 235 31.04 -5.13 6.07
C GLN A 235 31.66 -3.75 6.31
N LYS A 236 32.76 -3.45 5.62
CA LYS A 236 33.30 -2.09 5.59
C LYS A 236 32.29 -1.10 5.01
N ILE A 237 31.65 -1.42 3.89
CA ILE A 237 30.58 -0.57 3.33
C ILE A 237 29.45 -0.38 4.36
N LEU A 238 28.98 -1.45 5.03
CA LEU A 238 27.93 -1.36 6.05
C LEU A 238 28.29 -0.36 7.16
N SER A 239 29.52 -0.42 7.67
CA SER A 239 29.98 0.47 8.75
C SER A 239 30.19 1.92 8.28
N GLU A 240 30.87 2.13 7.15
CA GLU A 240 31.20 3.46 6.62
C GLU A 240 29.99 4.20 6.04
N SER A 241 28.97 3.47 5.58
CA SER A 241 27.79 4.05 4.92
C SER A 241 26.65 4.44 5.86
N CYS A 242 26.82 4.29 7.17
CA CYS A 242 25.76 4.65 8.14
C CYS A 242 25.33 6.11 8.00
N ARG A 243 26.27 7.06 7.98
CA ARG A 243 25.94 8.49 7.86
C ARG A 243 25.19 8.82 6.56
N PHE A 244 25.54 8.14 5.47
CA PHE A 244 24.80 8.23 4.22
C PHE A 244 23.36 7.71 4.38
N GLY A 245 23.17 6.54 4.99
CA GLY A 245 21.84 6.02 5.26
C GLY A 245 21.00 6.94 6.15
N GLU A 246 21.59 7.56 7.17
CA GLU A 246 20.88 8.55 7.98
C GLU A 246 20.49 9.78 7.17
N LEU A 247 21.33 10.22 6.25
CA LEU A 247 21.03 11.45 5.53
C LEU A 247 19.98 11.27 4.42
N PHE A 248 20.10 10.17 3.69
CA PHE A 248 19.31 9.87 2.49
C PHE A 248 18.08 9.00 2.75
N HIS A 249 18.04 8.28 3.90
CA HIS A 249 17.05 7.22 4.18
C HIS A 249 16.46 7.25 5.61
N SER A 250 16.56 8.36 6.34
CA SER A 250 16.06 8.47 7.73
C SER A 250 14.70 9.14 7.90
N ASP A 251 14.16 9.78 6.87
CA ASP A 251 13.07 10.71 7.10
C ASP A 251 11.68 10.04 7.03
N HIS A 252 10.68 10.75 7.56
CA HIS A 252 9.28 10.35 7.46
C HIS A 252 8.82 10.17 6.00
N ARG A 253 9.54 10.73 5.02
CA ARG A 253 9.16 10.67 3.61
C ARG A 253 9.71 9.44 2.91
N ASP A 254 10.82 8.88 3.35
CA ASP A 254 11.24 7.56 2.90
C ASP A 254 10.24 6.50 3.33
N ARG A 255 9.58 6.69 4.50
CA ARG A 255 8.42 5.86 4.87
C ARG A 255 7.29 6.03 3.87
N GLN A 256 7.02 7.26 3.43
CA GLN A 256 6.00 7.55 2.43
C GLN A 256 6.35 6.96 1.06
N ARG A 257 7.61 7.05 0.62
CA ARG A 257 8.12 6.44 -0.61
C ARG A 257 8.10 4.91 -0.55
N ALA A 258 8.49 4.30 0.57
CA ALA A 258 8.37 2.85 0.77
C ALA A 258 6.92 2.39 0.65
N ILE A 259 5.99 3.16 1.22
CA ILE A 259 4.54 2.92 1.09
C ILE A 259 4.08 3.10 -0.37
N GLU A 260 4.60 4.09 -1.09
CA GLU A 260 4.27 4.34 -2.50
C GLU A 260 4.88 3.29 -3.45
N MET A 261 6.08 2.79 -3.18
CA MET A 261 6.74 1.74 -3.97
C MET A 261 6.19 0.33 -3.70
N LEU A 262 5.55 0.12 -2.53
CA LEU A 262 4.73 -1.06 -2.28
C LEU A 262 3.41 -1.05 -3.07
N ALA A 263 3.05 0.08 -3.71
CA ALA A 263 1.95 0.12 -4.66
C ALA A 263 2.40 -0.44 -6.03
N PRO A 264 1.63 -1.33 -6.66
CA PRO A 264 2.05 -2.01 -7.89
C PRO A 264 2.25 -1.04 -9.07
N ALA A 265 3.37 -1.17 -9.79
CA ALA A 265 3.71 -0.35 -10.95
C ALA A 265 2.82 -0.66 -12.18
N PRO A 266 2.43 0.35 -12.99
CA PRO A 266 1.60 0.16 -14.17
C PRO A 266 2.39 -0.56 -15.28
N SER A 267 1.84 -1.66 -15.77
CA SER A 267 2.49 -2.54 -16.75
C SER A 267 2.52 -1.89 -18.14
N THR A 268 3.70 -1.50 -18.61
CA THR A 268 3.95 -1.13 -20.02
C THR A 268 4.29 -2.38 -20.82
N THR A 269 3.36 -2.84 -21.65
CA THR A 269 3.60 -3.94 -22.60
C THR A 269 4.15 -3.38 -23.91
N SER A 270 5.42 -3.66 -24.18
CA SER A 270 6.08 -3.42 -25.46
C SER A 270 5.77 -4.59 -26.42
N SER A 271 5.23 -4.28 -27.60
CA SER A 271 4.91 -5.25 -28.65
C SER A 271 5.96 -5.26 -29.75
N SER A 272 6.52 -6.42 -30.05
CA SER A 272 6.96 -6.87 -31.40
C SER A 272 7.37 -8.36 -31.23
N SER A 273 6.90 -9.36 -31.97
CA SER A 273 6.78 -9.54 -33.43
C SER A 273 5.85 -10.74 -33.75
N PRO A 274 5.49 -11.00 -35.03
CA PRO A 274 4.32 -11.79 -35.43
C PRO A 274 4.65 -13.26 -35.73
N SER A 275 3.71 -14.17 -35.39
CA SER A 275 3.78 -15.58 -35.80
C SER A 275 2.58 -15.98 -36.65
N THR A 276 2.95 -16.53 -37.80
CA THR A 276 2.16 -17.01 -38.93
C THR A 276 1.47 -18.34 -38.62
N LEU A 277 0.28 -18.49 -39.21
CA LEU A 277 -0.60 -19.66 -39.32
C LEU A 277 0.12 -20.98 -39.70
N VAL A 278 -0.37 -22.12 -39.18
CA VAL A 278 -0.86 -23.32 -39.94
C VAL A 278 -1.54 -24.31 -38.95
N PRO A 279 -2.65 -24.97 -39.33
CA PRO A 279 -3.39 -25.90 -38.47
C PRO A 279 -3.01 -27.37 -38.69
N ARG A 280 -3.18 -28.22 -37.66
CA ARG A 280 -3.18 -29.67 -37.80
C ARG A 280 -4.42 -30.30 -37.19
N THR A 281 -5.18 -30.92 -38.08
CA THR A 281 -6.23 -31.91 -37.89
C THR A 281 -5.75 -33.12 -37.07
N SER A 282 -6.59 -33.62 -36.16
CA SER A 282 -6.66 -35.07 -35.93
C SER A 282 -8.05 -35.49 -35.42
N THR A 283 -8.38 -36.70 -35.80
CA THR A 283 -9.70 -37.32 -35.98
C THR A 283 -10.04 -38.34 -34.89
N ARG A 284 -11.36 -38.63 -34.79
CA ARG A 284 -12.04 -39.90 -34.41
C ARG A 284 -12.38 -40.08 -32.90
N SER A 285 -13.63 -39.95 -32.41
CA SER A 285 -14.93 -40.68 -32.61
C SER A 285 -15.12 -41.86 -31.60
N PRO A 286 -16.33 -42.43 -31.35
CA PRO A 286 -17.52 -41.85 -30.67
C PRO A 286 -18.16 -42.83 -29.63
N SER A 287 -19.20 -42.43 -28.89
CA SER A 287 -20.36 -43.25 -28.38
C SER A 287 -21.27 -42.40 -27.44
N PRO A 288 -22.54 -42.77 -27.14
CA PRO A 288 -23.70 -42.43 -27.97
C PRO A 288 -24.81 -41.66 -27.22
N LEU A 289 -25.76 -41.21 -28.02
CA LEU A 289 -26.93 -40.37 -27.72
C LEU A 289 -27.93 -40.97 -26.71
N SER A 290 -28.57 -40.08 -25.95
CA SER A 290 -29.96 -40.24 -25.54
C SER A 290 -30.67 -38.89 -25.70
N HIS A 291 -31.76 -38.95 -26.48
CA HIS A 291 -32.54 -37.83 -27.00
C HIS A 291 -33.43 -37.22 -25.92
N ALA A 292 -33.36 -35.89 -25.75
CA ALA A 292 -34.43 -35.10 -25.17
C ALA A 292 -34.90 -34.08 -26.21
N SER A 293 -36.19 -34.17 -26.52
CA SER A 293 -36.93 -33.41 -27.52
C SER A 293 -37.02 -31.93 -27.13
N VAL A 294 -36.41 -31.04 -27.92
CA VAL A 294 -36.56 -29.58 -27.78
C VAL A 294 -37.52 -29.09 -28.87
N GLN A 295 -38.60 -28.45 -28.42
CA GLN A 295 -39.63 -27.80 -29.22
C GLN A 295 -39.05 -26.64 -30.06
N PRO A 296 -39.61 -26.35 -31.25
CA PRO A 296 -39.11 -25.28 -32.11
C PRO A 296 -39.50 -23.90 -31.58
N PHE A 297 -38.51 -23.00 -31.49
CA PHE A 297 -38.71 -21.57 -31.29
C PHE A 297 -39.42 -20.93 -32.50
N PRO A 298 -40.35 -20.00 -32.29
CA PRO A 298 -41.01 -19.28 -33.39
C PRO A 298 -40.07 -18.24 -34.01
N VAL A 299 -40.12 -18.19 -35.33
CA VAL A 299 -39.42 -17.27 -36.24
C VAL A 299 -39.88 -15.82 -35.99
N PRO A 300 -39.00 -14.80 -36.01
CA PRO A 300 -39.43 -13.41 -35.95
C PRO A 300 -40.05 -12.98 -37.30
N SER A 301 -41.22 -12.34 -37.22
CA SER A 301 -41.94 -11.73 -38.34
C SER A 301 -41.29 -10.43 -38.84
N PRO A 302 -41.63 -9.99 -40.06
CA PRO A 302 -40.73 -9.20 -40.90
C PRO A 302 -40.80 -7.69 -40.66
N LEU A 303 -39.74 -7.03 -41.11
CA LEU A 303 -39.52 -5.58 -41.15
C LEU A 303 -40.76 -4.82 -41.64
N LEU A 304 -41.19 -3.85 -40.82
CA LEU A 304 -42.18 -2.84 -41.18
C LEU A 304 -41.64 -1.96 -42.31
N ASN A 305 -42.39 -1.99 -43.41
CA ASN A 305 -42.17 -1.24 -44.63
C ASN A 305 -42.57 0.22 -44.41
N LEU A 306 -41.59 1.12 -44.34
CA LEU A 306 -41.76 2.55 -44.09
C LEU A 306 -42.11 3.29 -45.40
N ASN A 307 -43.21 2.93 -46.06
CA ASN A 307 -43.71 3.64 -47.24
C ASN A 307 -45.24 3.58 -47.32
N THR A 308 -45.92 4.32 -46.45
CA THR A 308 -47.32 4.71 -46.70
C THR A 308 -47.59 6.07 -46.05
N LEU A 309 -47.40 7.10 -46.86
CA LEU A 309 -47.72 8.50 -46.59
C LEU A 309 -49.24 8.70 -46.66
N ILE A 310 -49.83 9.29 -45.61
CA ILE A 310 -51.07 10.07 -45.69
C ILE A 310 -50.73 11.47 -45.16
N PRO A 311 -51.08 12.55 -45.88
CA PRO A 311 -50.60 13.89 -45.58
C PRO A 311 -51.43 14.55 -44.47
N LEU A 312 -50.74 15.00 -43.42
CA LEU A 312 -51.28 15.91 -42.40
C LEU A 312 -50.87 17.36 -42.72
N PRO A 313 -51.67 18.36 -42.30
CA PRO A 313 -51.72 19.68 -42.90
C PRO A 313 -50.48 20.51 -42.56
N ALA A 314 -50.16 21.43 -43.48
CA ALA A 314 -49.10 22.41 -43.37
C ALA A 314 -49.14 23.15 -42.02
N MET A 315 -48.30 22.72 -41.10
CA MET A 315 -47.89 23.53 -39.96
C MET A 315 -46.79 24.46 -40.47
N GLU A 316 -47.02 25.76 -40.30
CA GLU A 316 -46.10 26.83 -40.65
C GLU A 316 -44.69 26.51 -40.16
N THR A 317 -43.74 26.61 -41.08
CA THR A 317 -42.31 26.63 -40.80
C THR A 317 -41.99 27.74 -39.82
N VAL A 318 -41.92 27.40 -38.54
CA VAL A 318 -41.14 28.16 -37.57
C VAL A 318 -39.71 28.11 -38.09
N LYS A 319 -39.20 29.27 -38.52
CA LYS A 319 -37.79 29.45 -38.83
C LYS A 319 -37.02 29.11 -37.55
N THR A 320 -36.46 27.91 -37.50
CA THR A 320 -35.40 27.59 -36.56
C THR A 320 -34.20 28.40 -37.02
N GLU A 321 -34.06 29.60 -36.46
CA GLU A 321 -32.83 30.37 -36.57
C GLU A 321 -31.74 29.51 -35.92
N HIS A 322 -30.92 28.88 -36.76
CA HIS A 322 -29.64 28.32 -36.38
C HIS A 322 -28.79 29.49 -35.85
N MET A 323 -28.94 29.81 -34.56
CA MET A 323 -27.92 30.57 -33.86
C MET A 323 -26.70 29.67 -33.78
N GLU A 324 -25.76 29.85 -34.72
CA GLU A 324 -24.35 29.55 -34.51
C GLU A 324 -23.92 30.29 -33.24
N HIS A 325 -24.06 29.62 -32.10
CA HIS A 325 -23.46 30.08 -30.85
C HIS A 325 -21.96 29.94 -31.07
N ALA A 326 -21.31 31.05 -31.42
CA ALA A 326 -19.86 31.11 -31.51
C ALA A 326 -19.30 30.63 -30.18
N ILE A 327 -18.59 29.50 -30.22
CA ILE A 327 -17.96 28.91 -29.02
C ILE A 327 -17.07 29.99 -28.39
N PRO A 328 -17.32 30.39 -27.13
CA PRO A 328 -16.53 31.42 -26.49
C PRO A 328 -15.07 30.97 -26.43
N SER A 329 -14.16 31.71 -27.07
CA SER A 329 -12.72 31.38 -27.09
C SER A 329 -12.02 31.62 -25.74
N ASN A 330 -12.77 31.84 -24.66
CA ASN A 330 -12.28 32.22 -23.34
C ASN A 330 -12.61 31.20 -22.24
N LEU A 331 -13.03 29.98 -22.57
CA LEU A 331 -13.23 28.94 -21.57
C LEU A 331 -11.88 28.42 -21.05
N CYS A 332 -11.85 28.08 -19.77
CA CYS A 332 -10.71 27.46 -19.12
C CYS A 332 -10.49 26.04 -19.71
N PRO A 333 -9.26 25.69 -20.13
CA PRO A 333 -8.96 24.35 -20.64
C PRO A 333 -9.27 23.19 -19.68
N TYR A 334 -9.47 23.43 -18.38
CA TYR A 334 -9.54 22.35 -17.38
C TYR A 334 -10.87 22.24 -16.64
N CYS A 335 -11.61 23.34 -16.49
CA CYS A 335 -12.91 23.33 -15.78
C CYS A 335 -14.08 23.81 -16.65
N ASP A 336 -13.82 24.16 -17.91
CA ASP A 336 -14.82 24.65 -18.88
C ASP A 336 -15.57 25.94 -18.48
N GLU A 337 -15.19 26.56 -17.36
CA GLU A 337 -15.72 27.86 -16.95
C GLU A 337 -15.01 29.01 -17.69
N PRO A 338 -15.68 30.14 -17.94
CA PRO A 338 -15.05 31.31 -18.56
C PRO A 338 -13.90 31.84 -17.71
N LEU A 339 -12.73 31.99 -18.33
CA LEU A 339 -11.58 32.63 -17.71
C LEU A 339 -11.88 34.11 -17.43
N PRO A 340 -11.35 34.67 -16.32
CA PRO A 340 -11.43 36.09 -16.08
C PRO A 340 -10.76 36.85 -17.22
N ALA A 341 -11.31 38.02 -17.59
CA ALA A 341 -10.80 38.83 -18.70
C ALA A 341 -9.30 39.19 -18.55
N VAL A 342 -8.81 39.26 -17.31
CA VAL A 342 -7.39 39.43 -16.98
C VAL A 342 -7.02 38.35 -15.95
N PRO A 343 -6.42 37.22 -16.36
CA PRO A 343 -6.01 36.17 -15.45
C PRO A 343 -4.87 36.63 -14.53
N SER A 344 -4.89 36.19 -13.28
CA SER A 344 -3.82 36.48 -12.32
C SER A 344 -2.53 35.74 -12.68
N ALA A 345 -1.38 36.26 -12.23
CA ALA A 345 -0.09 35.61 -12.45
C ALA A 345 -0.07 34.17 -11.89
N GLU A 346 -0.73 33.92 -10.75
CA GLU A 346 -0.83 32.58 -10.18
C GLU A 346 -1.71 31.64 -11.02
N LEU A 347 -2.82 32.14 -11.57
CA LEU A 347 -3.66 31.34 -12.47
C LEU A 347 -2.89 30.92 -13.74
N LEU A 348 -2.09 31.82 -14.30
CA LEU A 348 -1.23 31.53 -15.45
C LEU A 348 -0.14 30.50 -15.12
N ARG A 349 0.47 30.59 -13.93
CA ARG A 349 1.46 29.62 -13.45
C ARG A 349 0.84 28.22 -13.28
N LEU A 350 -0.35 28.15 -12.70
CA LEU A 350 -1.09 26.90 -12.54
C LEU A 350 -1.49 26.31 -13.89
N ALA A 351 -1.95 27.13 -14.84
CA ALA A 351 -2.27 26.69 -16.19
C ALA A 351 -1.02 26.11 -16.90
N GLN A 352 0.13 26.80 -16.84
CA GLN A 352 1.39 26.28 -17.39
C GLN A 352 1.80 24.95 -16.77
N PHE A 353 1.63 24.78 -15.45
CA PHE A 353 1.91 23.51 -14.79
C PHE A 353 0.95 22.42 -15.27
N LEU A 354 -0.36 22.70 -15.31
CA LEU A 354 -1.37 21.74 -15.77
C LEU A 354 -1.16 21.34 -17.23
N ASP A 355 -0.67 22.25 -18.09
CA ASP A 355 -0.30 21.94 -19.48
C ASP A 355 0.80 20.89 -19.60
N THR A 356 1.68 20.77 -18.59
CA THR A 356 2.74 19.75 -18.59
C THR A 356 2.26 18.34 -18.22
N ILE A 357 1.10 18.23 -17.56
CA ILE A 357 0.57 16.95 -17.03
C ILE A 357 -0.79 16.56 -17.61
N SER A 358 -1.36 17.41 -18.46
CA SER A 358 -2.63 17.19 -19.15
C SER A 358 -2.41 16.90 -20.64
N SER A 359 -3.36 16.20 -21.24
CA SER A 359 -3.43 15.97 -22.67
C SER A 359 -4.65 16.69 -23.27
N PRO A 360 -4.56 17.21 -24.50
CA PRO A 360 -5.72 17.74 -25.20
C PRO A 360 -6.86 16.73 -25.28
N SER A 361 -8.05 17.14 -24.87
CA SER A 361 -9.28 16.35 -24.90
C SER A 361 -10.45 17.25 -25.34
N PRO A 362 -10.44 17.76 -26.59
CA PRO A 362 -11.40 18.77 -27.03
C PRO A 362 -12.84 18.25 -26.96
N VAL A 363 -13.75 19.08 -26.41
CA VAL A 363 -15.20 18.84 -26.42
C VAL A 363 -15.89 19.88 -27.33
N PRO A 364 -17.09 19.59 -27.89
CA PRO A 364 -17.79 20.52 -28.79
C PRO A 364 -17.95 21.93 -28.21
N GLU A 365 -18.14 22.03 -26.90
CA GLU A 365 -18.33 23.28 -26.16
C GLU A 365 -17.00 23.99 -25.83
N ASN A 366 -15.87 23.27 -25.79
CA ASN A 366 -14.55 23.80 -25.47
C ASN A 366 -13.45 23.07 -26.28
N PRO A 367 -13.08 23.58 -27.46
CA PRO A 367 -12.03 23.03 -28.30
C PRO A 367 -10.63 23.04 -27.66
N ALA A 368 -10.43 23.84 -26.60
CA ALA A 368 -9.18 23.90 -25.85
C ALA A 368 -9.18 22.98 -24.62
N HIS A 369 -10.25 22.20 -24.38
CA HIS A 369 -10.35 21.33 -23.22
C HIS A 369 -9.18 20.34 -23.16
N ARG A 370 -8.67 20.16 -21.95
CA ARG A 370 -7.50 19.38 -21.59
C ARG A 370 -7.84 18.60 -20.34
N ASP A 371 -7.54 17.32 -20.38
CA ASP A 371 -7.78 16.41 -19.29
C ASP A 371 -6.46 15.84 -18.78
N ARG A 372 -6.38 15.58 -17.48
CA ARG A 372 -5.29 14.73 -16.96
C ARG A 372 -5.50 13.35 -17.57
N ASN A 373 -4.44 12.63 -17.89
CA ASN A 373 -4.45 11.33 -18.60
C ASN A 373 -5.28 10.18 -17.98
N VAL A 374 -6.16 10.47 -17.02
CA VAL A 374 -7.02 9.56 -16.28
C VAL A 374 -8.10 8.95 -17.18
N PHE A 375 -8.79 9.73 -18.03
CA PHE A 375 -9.83 9.18 -18.92
C PHE A 375 -9.29 8.21 -19.98
N PRO A 376 -8.18 8.51 -20.70
CA PRO A 376 -7.61 7.55 -21.63
C PRO A 376 -7.23 6.22 -20.96
N ILE A 377 -6.70 6.26 -19.73
CA ILE A 377 -6.38 5.06 -18.95
C ILE A 377 -7.67 4.32 -18.59
N ALA A 378 -8.70 5.03 -18.11
CA ALA A 378 -9.99 4.45 -17.75
C ALA A 378 -10.65 3.73 -18.94
N LEU A 379 -10.63 4.35 -20.12
CA LEU A 379 -11.15 3.77 -21.36
C LEU A 379 -10.33 2.55 -21.80
N ALA A 380 -8.99 2.64 -21.77
CA ALA A 380 -8.11 1.54 -22.12
C ALA A 380 -8.29 0.33 -21.19
N GLN A 381 -8.52 0.58 -19.90
CA GLN A 381 -8.76 -0.45 -18.88
C GLN A 381 -10.25 -0.82 -18.71
N ARG A 382 -11.14 -0.24 -19.52
CA ARG A 382 -12.60 -0.49 -19.49
C ARG A 382 -13.26 -0.23 -18.13
N TRP A 383 -12.80 0.78 -17.39
CA TRP A 383 -13.47 1.18 -16.15
C TRP A 383 -14.86 1.74 -16.48
N PRO A 384 -15.91 1.35 -15.74
CA PRO A 384 -17.26 1.86 -15.94
C PRO A 384 -17.32 3.38 -15.82
N GLN A 385 -17.77 4.05 -16.88
CA GLN A 385 -17.96 5.51 -16.91
C GLN A 385 -19.29 5.95 -16.28
N SER A 386 -20.22 5.01 -16.12
CA SER A 386 -21.51 5.25 -15.49
C SER A 386 -21.88 4.01 -14.68
N PRO A 387 -21.26 3.83 -13.50
CA PRO A 387 -21.62 2.75 -12.61
C PRO A 387 -23.12 2.80 -12.26
N ASP A 388 -23.75 1.63 -12.11
CA ASP A 388 -25.16 1.54 -11.73
C ASP A 388 -25.34 1.83 -10.23
N PHE A 389 -25.32 3.12 -9.88
CA PHE A 389 -25.49 3.59 -8.49
C PHE A 389 -26.85 3.20 -7.90
N LYS A 390 -27.89 3.11 -8.74
CA LYS A 390 -29.24 2.70 -8.33
C LYS A 390 -29.26 1.28 -7.76
N SER A 391 -28.51 0.34 -8.33
CA SER A 391 -28.41 -1.03 -7.79
C SER A 391 -27.27 -1.21 -6.79
N LEU A 392 -26.32 -0.27 -6.71
CA LEU A 392 -25.12 -0.38 -5.88
C LEU A 392 -25.41 -0.71 -4.42
N PHE A 393 -26.39 -0.05 -3.80
CA PHE A 393 -26.77 -0.33 -2.42
C PHE A 393 -27.14 -1.81 -2.21
N ARG A 394 -27.98 -2.37 -3.09
CA ARG A 394 -28.37 -3.79 -3.03
C ARG A 394 -27.20 -4.72 -3.31
N ARG A 395 -26.33 -4.37 -4.26
CA ARG A 395 -25.10 -5.13 -4.54
C ARG A 395 -24.20 -5.21 -3.32
N VAL A 396 -24.06 -4.12 -2.57
CA VAL A 396 -23.32 -4.10 -1.30
C VAL A 396 -24.00 -4.98 -0.25
N LEU A 397 -25.32 -4.90 -0.10
CA LEU A 397 -26.05 -5.77 0.83
C LEU A 397 -25.87 -7.26 0.53
N ALA A 398 -25.80 -7.63 -0.75
CA ALA A 398 -25.55 -9.01 -1.17
C ALA A 398 -24.17 -9.55 -0.74
N LYS A 399 -23.21 -8.67 -0.38
CA LYS A 399 -21.90 -9.07 0.14
C LYS A 399 -21.88 -9.35 1.65
N ARG A 400 -23.02 -9.22 2.35
CA ARG A 400 -23.12 -9.42 3.82
C ARG A 400 -22.43 -10.70 4.31
N ALA A 401 -22.73 -11.84 3.70
CA ALA A 401 -22.21 -13.15 4.14
C ALA A 401 -20.67 -13.20 4.07
N LEU A 402 -20.09 -12.64 3.01
CA LEU A 402 -18.66 -12.56 2.80
C LEU A 402 -18.01 -11.61 3.81
N LEU A 403 -18.59 -10.44 4.02
CA LEU A 403 -18.09 -9.46 5.00
C LEU A 403 -18.20 -9.99 6.43
N GLN A 404 -19.26 -10.74 6.75
CA GLN A 404 -19.41 -11.42 8.03
C GLN A 404 -18.35 -12.49 8.25
N ALA A 405 -17.92 -13.20 7.19
CA ALA A 405 -16.82 -14.15 7.27
C ALA A 405 -15.50 -13.44 7.62
N ILE A 406 -15.25 -12.26 7.03
CA ILE A 406 -14.10 -11.41 7.38
C ILE A 406 -14.18 -10.97 8.84
N LEU A 407 -15.34 -10.57 9.35
CA LEU A 407 -15.49 -10.24 10.77
C LEU A 407 -15.29 -11.45 11.70
N THR A 408 -15.54 -12.66 11.20
CA THR A 408 -15.35 -13.89 11.99
C THR A 408 -13.87 -14.29 12.04
N ALA A 409 -13.15 -14.13 10.94
CA ALA A 409 -11.73 -14.42 10.79
C ALA A 409 -10.98 -13.21 10.20
N PRO A 410 -10.81 -12.13 10.98
CA PRO A 410 -10.31 -10.87 10.43
C PRO A 410 -8.83 -10.93 10.02
N ASP A 411 -8.04 -11.81 10.64
CA ASP A 411 -6.62 -11.98 10.29
C ASP A 411 -6.40 -12.56 8.87
N ASP A 412 -7.44 -13.08 8.20
CA ASP A 412 -7.37 -13.50 6.79
C ASP A 412 -7.52 -12.33 5.80
N SER A 413 -7.98 -11.16 6.26
CA SER A 413 -8.15 -9.97 5.42
C SER A 413 -6.87 -9.14 5.35
N PHE A 414 -6.39 -8.90 4.13
CA PHE A 414 -5.28 -7.99 3.87
C PHE A 414 -5.52 -6.59 4.45
N PHE A 415 -6.75 -6.06 4.26
CA PHE A 415 -7.10 -4.73 4.72
C PHE A 415 -7.14 -4.67 6.25
N TYR A 416 -7.62 -5.73 6.91
CA TYR A 416 -7.59 -5.81 8.37
C TYR A 416 -6.17 -5.85 8.92
N LEU A 417 -5.29 -6.70 8.38
CA LEU A 417 -3.90 -6.79 8.85
C LEU A 417 -3.17 -5.45 8.70
N THR A 418 -3.38 -4.79 7.56
CA THR A 418 -2.81 -3.45 7.29
C THR A 418 -3.34 -2.43 8.30
N ALA A 419 -4.65 -2.40 8.50
CA ALA A 419 -5.30 -1.51 9.45
C ALA A 419 -4.82 -1.78 10.90
N LYS A 420 -4.77 -3.04 11.32
CA LYS A 420 -4.30 -3.48 12.64
C LYS A 420 -2.86 -3.07 12.89
N MET A 421 -1.96 -3.32 11.95
CA MET A 421 -0.55 -2.93 12.04
C MET A 421 -0.39 -1.41 12.21
N GLU A 422 -1.15 -0.62 11.44
CA GLU A 422 -1.07 0.83 11.55
C GLU A 422 -1.62 1.31 12.90
N PHE A 423 -2.77 0.78 13.31
CA PHE A 423 -3.38 1.13 14.58
C PHE A 423 -2.46 0.80 15.77
N THR A 424 -1.82 -0.36 15.76
CA THR A 424 -0.86 -0.75 16.81
C THR A 424 0.43 0.04 16.75
N SER A 425 0.94 0.39 15.56
CA SER A 425 2.13 1.23 15.39
C SER A 425 1.98 2.61 16.02
N ARG A 426 0.72 3.08 16.17
CA ARG A 426 0.34 4.35 16.81
C ARG A 426 -0.09 4.15 18.27
N GLY A 427 0.52 3.18 18.95
CA GLY A 427 0.26 2.89 20.36
C GLY A 427 -1.14 2.34 20.66
N GLY A 428 -1.89 1.89 19.64
CA GLY A 428 -3.22 1.29 19.82
C GLY A 428 -4.26 2.22 20.47
N SER A 429 -4.02 3.53 20.44
CA SER A 429 -4.85 4.50 21.14
C SER A 429 -5.76 5.26 20.16
N SER A 430 -7.07 5.05 20.28
CA SER A 430 -8.08 5.82 19.53
C SER A 430 -7.92 7.33 19.73
N ARG A 431 -7.37 7.80 20.86
CA ARG A 431 -7.13 9.23 21.09
C ARG A 431 -6.01 9.80 20.24
N GLN A 432 -4.93 9.05 20.02
CA GLN A 432 -3.85 9.50 19.14
C GLN A 432 -4.31 9.55 17.69
N PHE A 433 -5.19 8.63 17.33
CA PHE A 433 -5.78 8.60 16.01
C PHE A 433 -6.75 9.76 15.75
N LEU A 434 -7.63 10.07 16.70
CA LEU A 434 -8.55 11.20 16.61
C LEU A 434 -7.85 12.57 16.73
N SER A 435 -6.56 12.59 17.04
CA SER A 435 -5.77 13.82 17.03
C SER A 435 -5.69 14.42 15.63
N ALA A 436 -5.46 15.73 15.53
CA ALA A 436 -5.30 16.41 14.25
C ALA A 436 -4.21 15.76 13.38
N ALA A 437 -3.08 15.37 13.98
CA ALA A 437 -2.00 14.69 13.27
C ALA A 437 -2.42 13.31 12.72
N GLY A 438 -3.20 12.54 13.50
CA GLY A 438 -3.75 11.26 13.06
C GLY A 438 -4.74 11.43 11.90
N GLN A 439 -5.60 12.45 11.96
CA GLN A 439 -6.57 12.77 10.91
C GLN A 439 -5.88 13.22 9.60
N PHE A 440 -4.84 14.06 9.66
CA PHE A 440 -4.11 14.47 8.45
C PHE A 440 -3.48 13.29 7.71
N GLN A 441 -2.86 12.36 8.45
CA GLN A 441 -2.29 11.14 7.86
C GLN A 441 -3.35 10.20 7.28
N GLN A 442 -4.58 10.23 7.82
CA GLN A 442 -5.69 9.50 7.24
C GLN A 442 -6.18 10.08 5.91
N VAL A 443 -6.09 11.40 5.71
CA VAL A 443 -6.59 12.01 4.46
C VAL A 443 -5.88 11.41 3.25
N ASP A 444 -4.54 11.31 3.30
CA ASP A 444 -3.75 10.75 2.21
C ASP A 444 -3.99 9.25 2.00
N ARG A 445 -4.22 8.50 3.10
CA ARG A 445 -4.48 7.05 3.03
C ARG A 445 -5.89 6.76 2.53
N LEU A 446 -6.91 7.40 3.10
CA LEU A 446 -8.29 7.27 2.65
C LEU A 446 -8.43 7.78 1.21
N ALA A 447 -7.69 8.81 0.80
CA ALA A 447 -7.60 9.23 -0.59
C ALA A 447 -6.96 8.17 -1.51
N LYS A 448 -6.28 7.13 -0.99
CA LYS A 448 -5.82 5.98 -1.79
C LYS A 448 -6.77 4.78 -1.72
N ILE A 449 -7.70 4.78 -0.77
CA ILE A 449 -8.63 3.69 -0.43
C ILE A 449 -10.08 4.21 -0.45
N ARG A 450 -10.46 5.04 -1.44
CA ARG A 450 -11.89 5.34 -1.67
C ARG A 450 -12.50 4.33 -2.63
N ALA A 451 -13.75 4.56 -3.02
CA ALA A 451 -14.56 3.62 -3.78
C ALA A 451 -14.17 3.52 -5.27
N ALA A 452 -12.89 3.39 -5.61
CA ALA A 452 -12.43 3.14 -6.98
C ALA A 452 -13.01 4.15 -7.99
N TYR A 453 -13.40 3.66 -9.18
CA TYR A 453 -14.15 4.40 -10.18
C TYR A 453 -15.60 4.74 -9.77
N TYR A 454 -16.11 4.31 -8.61
CA TYR A 454 -17.43 4.74 -8.13
C TYR A 454 -17.41 6.13 -7.47
N GLY A 455 -16.22 6.69 -7.21
CA GLY A 455 -16.07 8.04 -6.67
C GLY A 455 -16.67 8.22 -5.27
N ASP A 456 -17.06 9.45 -4.96
CA ASP A 456 -17.58 9.78 -3.63
C ASP A 456 -19.02 9.30 -3.46
N ILE A 457 -19.82 9.30 -4.53
CA ILE A 457 -21.19 8.74 -4.51
C ILE A 457 -21.14 7.27 -4.10
N GLY A 458 -20.29 6.48 -4.75
CA GLY A 458 -20.14 5.06 -4.44
C GLY A 458 -19.58 4.81 -3.05
N TRP A 459 -18.67 5.67 -2.59
CA TRP A 459 -18.13 5.60 -1.23
C TRP A 459 -19.25 5.78 -0.19
N GLU A 460 -20.09 6.80 -0.37
CA GLU A 460 -21.16 7.11 0.59
C GLU A 460 -22.25 6.03 0.58
N ILE A 461 -22.70 5.57 -0.60
CA ILE A 461 -23.66 4.45 -0.71
C ILE A 461 -23.11 3.20 -0.01
N THR A 462 -21.84 2.86 -0.26
CA THR A 462 -21.20 1.69 0.33
C THR A 462 -21.08 1.82 1.84
N TYR A 463 -20.63 2.98 2.33
CA TYR A 463 -20.48 3.24 3.76
C TYR A 463 -21.82 3.18 4.50
N LYS A 464 -22.88 3.81 3.95
CA LYS A 464 -24.25 3.74 4.48
C LYS A 464 -24.79 2.30 4.53
N ALA A 465 -24.55 1.52 3.47
CA ALA A 465 -24.94 0.11 3.43
C ALA A 465 -24.19 -0.73 4.48
N LEU A 466 -22.91 -0.45 4.72
CA LEU A 466 -22.12 -1.10 5.77
C LEU A 466 -22.63 -0.76 7.17
N GLN A 467 -22.94 0.52 7.44
CA GLN A 467 -23.54 0.93 8.72
C GLN A 467 -24.92 0.27 8.95
N PHE A 468 -25.70 0.08 7.89
CA PHE A 468 -26.96 -0.66 7.95
C PHE A 468 -26.78 -2.15 8.23
N MET A 469 -25.76 -2.78 7.64
CA MET A 469 -25.52 -4.20 7.87
C MET A 469 -24.88 -4.47 9.23
N PHE A 470 -24.00 -3.59 9.67
CA PHE A 470 -23.13 -3.79 10.82
C PHE A 470 -23.21 -2.59 11.78
N PRO A 471 -24.37 -2.21 12.34
CA PRO A 471 -24.47 -1.03 13.19
C PRO A 471 -23.63 -1.13 14.47
N ASP A 472 -23.13 0.01 14.95
CA ASP A 472 -22.50 0.16 16.26
C ASP A 472 -23.58 0.34 17.33
N ASP A 473 -23.99 -0.76 17.94
CA ASP A 473 -25.01 -0.74 18.97
C ASP A 473 -24.42 -0.65 20.40
N GLY A 474 -23.09 -0.51 20.53
CA GLY A 474 -22.31 -0.41 21.78
C GLY A 474 -22.45 -1.58 22.77
N SER A 475 -23.51 -2.38 22.63
CA SER A 475 -23.93 -3.46 23.50
C SER A 475 -23.58 -4.82 22.91
N ARG A 476 -23.35 -4.89 21.59
CA ARG A 476 -23.00 -6.10 20.84
C ARG A 476 -21.96 -5.75 19.77
N PRO A 477 -20.68 -5.69 20.14
CA PRO A 477 -19.63 -5.51 19.14
C PRO A 477 -19.77 -6.60 18.07
N GLN A 478 -20.04 -6.16 16.83
CA GLN A 478 -20.19 -7.03 15.64
C GLN A 478 -18.93 -7.89 15.41
N CYS A 479 -17.80 -7.44 15.96
CA CYS A 479 -16.51 -8.07 15.82
C CYS A 479 -15.70 -7.99 17.11
N LYS A 480 -14.92 -9.04 17.42
CA LYS A 480 -13.97 -9.05 18.56
C LYS A 480 -12.64 -8.36 18.23
N THR A 481 -12.62 -7.43 17.28
CA THR A 481 -11.38 -6.83 16.79
C THR A 481 -10.82 -5.84 17.79
N ALA A 482 -9.49 -5.70 17.80
CA ALA A 482 -8.82 -4.61 18.51
C ALA A 482 -9.03 -3.24 17.85
N LEU A 483 -9.54 -3.21 16.61
CA LEU A 483 -9.81 -1.98 15.87
C LEU A 483 -11.10 -1.29 16.35
N PRO A 484 -11.10 0.05 16.47
CA PRO A 484 -12.33 0.81 16.69
C PRO A 484 -13.33 0.59 15.54
N TYR A 485 -14.63 0.67 15.84
CA TYR A 485 -15.71 0.43 14.88
C TYR A 485 -15.57 1.24 13.59
N GLU A 486 -15.40 2.56 13.70
CA GLU A 486 -15.24 3.43 12.53
C GLU A 486 -14.03 3.06 11.67
N PHE A 487 -12.97 2.59 12.31
CA PHE A 487 -11.76 2.16 11.63
C PHE A 487 -11.96 0.83 10.91
N LEU A 488 -12.65 -0.11 11.55
CA LEU A 488 -13.07 -1.37 10.94
C LEU A 488 -13.96 -1.13 9.72
N LEU A 489 -14.93 -0.20 9.80
CA LEU A 489 -15.77 0.12 8.64
C LEU A 489 -14.96 0.73 7.49
N ARG A 490 -14.24 1.82 7.75
CA ARG A 490 -13.61 2.64 6.70
C ARG A 490 -12.36 2.00 6.10
N GLU A 491 -11.56 1.33 6.92
CA GLU A 491 -10.24 0.84 6.51
C GLU A 491 -10.22 -0.65 6.21
N VAL A 492 -11.30 -1.38 6.53
CA VAL A 492 -11.40 -2.83 6.32
C VAL A 492 -12.63 -3.17 5.48
N LEU A 493 -13.84 -2.98 6.01
CA LEU A 493 -15.04 -3.46 5.32
C LEU A 493 -15.34 -2.71 4.04
N LEU A 494 -15.13 -1.39 4.02
CA LEU A 494 -15.33 -0.57 2.83
C LEU A 494 -14.40 -0.97 1.68
N PRO A 495 -13.06 -1.00 1.85
CA PRO A 495 -12.18 -1.46 0.78
C PRO A 495 -12.40 -2.91 0.37
N GLU A 496 -12.70 -3.82 1.30
CA GLU A 496 -13.09 -5.20 0.95
C GLU A 496 -14.31 -5.20 0.04
N THR A 497 -15.34 -4.44 0.40
CA THR A 497 -16.57 -4.35 -0.40
C THR A 497 -16.31 -3.77 -1.78
N VAL A 498 -15.60 -2.65 -1.86
CA VAL A 498 -15.27 -1.99 -3.13
C VAL A 498 -14.43 -2.92 -4.01
N MET A 499 -13.45 -3.62 -3.45
CA MET A 499 -12.65 -4.59 -4.20
C MET A 499 -13.52 -5.69 -4.81
N ARG A 500 -14.49 -6.25 -4.06
CA ARG A 500 -15.43 -7.25 -4.60
C ARG A 500 -16.37 -6.68 -5.66
N LEU A 501 -16.82 -5.44 -5.50
CA LEU A 501 -17.65 -4.78 -6.51
C LEU A 501 -16.87 -4.58 -7.82
N VAL A 502 -15.60 -4.17 -7.73
CA VAL A 502 -14.71 -4.06 -8.89
C VAL A 502 -14.46 -5.42 -9.53
N GLN A 503 -14.29 -6.45 -8.72
CA GLN A 503 -14.13 -7.83 -9.17
C GLN A 503 -15.35 -8.33 -9.96
N ASP A 504 -16.55 -8.06 -9.45
CA ASP A 504 -17.81 -8.44 -10.11
C ASP A 504 -17.98 -7.67 -11.44
N ASP A 505 -17.73 -6.36 -11.46
CA ASP A 505 -18.01 -5.50 -12.61
C ASP A 505 -17.04 -5.74 -13.78
N LEU A 506 -15.82 -6.17 -13.49
CA LEU A 506 -14.78 -6.39 -14.50
C LEU A 506 -14.46 -7.87 -14.74
N GLU A 507 -15.07 -8.79 -13.97
CA GLU A 507 -14.84 -10.23 -14.04
C GLU A 507 -13.35 -10.62 -13.89
N ILE A 508 -12.68 -10.05 -12.90
CA ILE A 508 -11.22 -10.19 -12.68
C ILE A 508 -10.86 -10.92 -11.38
N THR A 509 -9.57 -11.11 -11.12
CA THR A 509 -9.05 -11.70 -9.89
C THR A 509 -8.91 -10.66 -8.77
N ASP A 510 -8.85 -11.12 -7.51
CA ASP A 510 -8.70 -10.27 -6.31
C ASP A 510 -7.51 -9.30 -6.41
N MET A 511 -6.35 -9.80 -6.86
CA MET A 511 -5.13 -8.98 -7.02
C MET A 511 -5.30 -7.88 -8.07
N ALA A 512 -5.94 -8.19 -9.20
CA ALA A 512 -6.22 -7.23 -10.26
C ALA A 512 -7.27 -6.20 -9.81
N ALA A 513 -8.32 -6.64 -9.13
CA ALA A 513 -9.37 -5.77 -8.58
C ALA A 513 -8.80 -4.75 -7.59
N LYS A 514 -7.89 -5.18 -6.70
CA LYS A 514 -7.20 -4.28 -5.77
C LYS A 514 -6.36 -3.22 -6.49
N SER A 515 -5.60 -3.63 -7.52
CA SER A 515 -4.80 -2.69 -8.30
C SER A 515 -5.67 -1.67 -9.05
N ILE A 516 -6.77 -2.12 -9.65
CA ILE A 516 -7.74 -1.24 -10.32
C ILE A 516 -8.44 -0.32 -9.31
N MET A 517 -8.83 -0.82 -8.14
CA MET A 517 -9.44 0.01 -7.09
C MET A 517 -8.54 1.21 -6.73
N GLN A 518 -7.23 0.98 -6.59
CA GLN A 518 -6.26 2.04 -6.29
C GLN A 518 -6.02 2.97 -7.48
N ALA A 519 -5.87 2.42 -8.68
CA ALA A 519 -5.58 3.20 -9.89
C ALA A 519 -6.77 4.05 -10.36
N SER A 520 -7.99 3.58 -10.14
CA SER A 520 -9.23 4.22 -10.62
C SER A 520 -9.86 5.21 -9.64
N HIS A 521 -9.26 5.38 -8.47
CA HIS A 521 -9.74 6.32 -7.48
C HIS A 521 -9.86 7.76 -8.02
N GLY A 522 -8.77 8.28 -8.62
CA GLY A 522 -8.76 9.66 -9.14
C GLY A 522 -9.79 9.87 -10.26
N PHE A 523 -10.04 8.83 -11.04
CA PHE A 523 -11.09 8.82 -12.05
C PHE A 523 -12.49 8.95 -11.42
N GLY A 524 -12.78 8.11 -10.42
CA GLY A 524 -14.07 8.15 -9.73
C GLY A 524 -14.35 9.49 -9.06
N LEU A 525 -13.34 10.14 -8.47
CA LEU A 525 -13.51 11.46 -7.86
C LEU A 525 -13.92 12.55 -8.83
N VAL A 526 -13.33 12.53 -10.02
CA VAL A 526 -13.61 13.52 -11.05
C VAL A 526 -15.00 13.28 -11.64
N LEU A 527 -15.34 12.02 -11.93
CA LEU A 527 -16.58 11.71 -12.65
C LEU A 527 -17.81 11.57 -11.76
N HIS A 528 -17.62 11.21 -10.49
CA HIS A 528 -18.71 10.91 -9.54
C HIS A 528 -18.49 11.60 -8.17
N PRO A 529 -18.44 12.94 -8.13
CA PRO A 529 -18.32 13.70 -6.89
C PRO A 529 -19.60 13.61 -6.03
N SER A 530 -19.48 13.81 -4.72
CA SER A 530 -20.54 13.54 -3.72
C SER A 530 -21.76 14.48 -3.76
N SER A 531 -21.90 15.34 -4.76
CA SER A 531 -23.01 16.29 -4.86
C SER A 531 -24.36 15.57 -4.92
N ASP A 532 -25.40 16.15 -4.29
CA ASP A 532 -26.82 15.75 -4.22
C ASP A 532 -27.31 14.74 -5.29
N HIS A 533 -26.84 13.49 -5.20
CA HIS A 533 -27.14 12.47 -6.19
C HIS A 533 -28.45 11.77 -5.82
N PRO A 534 -29.43 11.61 -6.75
CA PRO A 534 -30.75 11.07 -6.43
C PRO A 534 -30.71 9.66 -5.82
N ASP A 535 -29.72 8.84 -6.19
CA ASP A 535 -29.56 7.51 -5.61
C ASP A 535 -29.14 7.54 -4.12
N LEU A 536 -28.45 8.60 -3.66
CA LEU A 536 -28.16 8.77 -2.24
C LEU A 536 -29.43 9.05 -1.43
N GLU A 537 -30.33 9.88 -1.96
CA GLU A 537 -31.63 10.15 -1.33
C GLU A 537 -32.50 8.89 -1.26
N GLU A 538 -32.46 8.03 -2.29
CA GLU A 538 -33.16 6.74 -2.29
C GLU A 538 -32.63 5.83 -1.19
N VAL A 539 -31.30 5.77 -1.02
CA VAL A 539 -30.66 5.02 0.08
C VAL A 539 -31.11 5.57 1.43
N ASP A 540 -31.08 6.88 1.63
CA ASP A 540 -31.52 7.49 2.90
C ASP A 540 -33.00 7.20 3.20
N ARG A 541 -33.85 7.24 2.18
CA ARG A 541 -35.27 6.87 2.33
C ARG A 541 -35.45 5.41 2.69
N TYR A 542 -34.68 4.52 2.07
CA TYR A 542 -34.66 3.10 2.42
C TYR A 542 -34.24 2.90 3.89
N LEU A 543 -33.14 3.53 4.32
CA LEU A 543 -32.64 3.43 5.69
C LEU A 543 -33.68 3.94 6.71
N ALA A 544 -34.27 5.11 6.47
CA ALA A 544 -35.30 5.69 7.34
C ALA A 544 -36.51 4.76 7.50
N LYS A 545 -36.92 4.11 6.40
CA LYS A 545 -38.05 3.16 6.38
C LYS A 545 -37.75 1.87 7.16
N HIS A 546 -36.53 1.33 7.05
CA HIS A 546 -36.23 -0.01 7.55
C HIS A 546 -35.58 -0.04 8.94
N CYS A 547 -34.70 0.91 9.28
CA CYS A 547 -33.94 0.92 10.54
C CYS A 547 -34.81 1.01 11.81
N SER A 548 -36.01 1.59 11.70
CA SER A 548 -36.95 1.74 12.82
C SER A 548 -37.86 0.52 13.03
N THR A 549 -37.84 -0.45 12.11
CA THR A 549 -38.75 -1.59 12.17
C THR A 549 -38.28 -2.66 13.18
N PRO A 550 -39.20 -3.32 13.90
CA PRO A 550 -38.85 -4.47 14.74
C PRO A 550 -38.18 -5.61 13.95
N ALA A 551 -38.58 -5.80 12.69
CA ALA A 551 -38.03 -6.83 11.82
C ALA A 551 -36.53 -6.62 11.55
N TYR A 552 -36.08 -5.37 11.38
CA TYR A 552 -34.66 -5.06 11.20
C TYR A 552 -33.83 -5.47 12.43
N ARG A 553 -34.31 -5.19 13.65
CA ARG A 553 -33.63 -5.63 14.88
C ARG A 553 -33.56 -7.15 14.98
N LEU A 554 -34.66 -7.84 14.70
CA LEU A 554 -34.69 -9.31 14.70
C LEU A 554 -33.76 -9.90 13.63
N TRP A 555 -33.63 -9.25 12.47
CA TRP A 555 -32.70 -9.64 11.42
C TRP A 555 -31.25 -9.51 11.88
N LEU A 556 -30.86 -8.38 12.47
CA LEU A 556 -29.54 -8.18 13.05
C LEU A 556 -29.22 -9.24 14.11
N ASP A 557 -30.18 -9.50 15.01
CA ASP A 557 -30.05 -10.48 16.10
C ASP A 557 -29.88 -11.91 15.58
N SER A 558 -30.53 -12.23 14.46
CA SER A 558 -30.43 -13.56 13.85
C SER A 558 -29.05 -13.84 13.24
N ARG A 559 -28.22 -12.81 13.00
CA ARG A 559 -26.96 -12.89 12.25
C ARG A 559 -27.11 -13.64 10.92
N SER A 560 -28.29 -13.52 10.29
CA SER A 560 -28.55 -14.21 9.04
C SER A 560 -27.62 -13.70 7.93
N PRO A 561 -27.11 -14.61 7.08
CA PRO A 561 -26.36 -14.21 5.89
C PRO A 561 -27.27 -13.63 4.78
N LEU A 562 -28.59 -13.77 4.91
CA LEU A 562 -29.57 -13.27 3.95
C LEU A 562 -29.73 -11.75 4.06
N SER A 563 -30.18 -11.13 2.96
CA SER A 563 -30.67 -9.74 2.97
C SER A 563 -31.85 -9.60 3.94
N LEU A 564 -32.19 -8.36 4.33
CA LEU A 564 -33.33 -8.13 5.22
C LEU A 564 -34.62 -8.67 4.60
N GLU A 565 -34.82 -8.42 3.31
CA GLU A 565 -36.00 -8.83 2.56
C GLU A 565 -36.08 -10.36 2.41
N ASP A 566 -34.97 -10.99 2.03
CA ASP A 566 -34.93 -12.46 1.89
C ASP A 566 -35.09 -13.15 3.23
N TRP A 567 -34.53 -12.56 4.30
CA TRP A 567 -34.73 -13.06 5.65
C TRP A 567 -36.19 -12.92 6.10
N GLN A 568 -36.84 -11.79 5.83
CA GLN A 568 -38.26 -11.60 6.14
C GLN A 568 -39.12 -12.61 5.39
N LEU A 569 -38.87 -12.83 4.10
CA LEU A 569 -39.56 -13.82 3.30
C LEU A 569 -39.35 -15.24 3.87
N ALA A 570 -38.12 -15.58 4.25
CA ALA A 570 -37.82 -16.86 4.89
C ALA A 570 -38.52 -17.04 6.25
N GLN A 571 -38.70 -15.97 7.03
CA GLN A 571 -39.49 -16.02 8.26
C GLN A 571 -40.98 -16.21 7.98
N GLN A 572 -41.50 -15.56 6.94
CA GLN A 572 -42.90 -15.71 6.54
C GLN A 572 -43.21 -17.16 6.11
N VAL A 573 -42.37 -17.75 5.24
CA VAL A 573 -42.52 -19.15 4.81
C VAL A 573 -42.44 -20.11 6.00
N LYS A 574 -41.57 -19.85 6.98
CA LYS A 574 -41.49 -20.64 8.22
C LYS A 574 -42.74 -20.50 9.08
N ALA A 575 -43.32 -19.31 9.17
CA ALA A 575 -44.56 -19.09 9.92
C ALA A 575 -45.74 -19.82 9.28
N GLU A 576 -45.90 -19.70 7.96
CA GLU A 576 -46.94 -20.40 7.18
C GLU A 576 -46.80 -21.93 7.33
N ALA A 577 -45.59 -22.47 7.24
CA ALA A 577 -45.34 -23.91 7.45
C ALA A 577 -45.66 -24.37 8.89
N ALA A 578 -45.41 -23.52 9.89
CA ALA A 578 -45.73 -23.81 11.28
C ALA A 578 -47.25 -23.82 11.54
N GLU A 579 -47.99 -22.90 10.92
CA GLU A 579 -49.46 -22.88 10.97
C GLU A 579 -50.07 -24.14 10.33
N VAL A 580 -49.62 -24.50 9.13
CA VAL A 580 -50.05 -25.74 8.46
C VAL A 580 -49.76 -26.97 9.34
N SER A 581 -48.60 -27.00 10.00
CA SER A 581 -48.23 -28.08 10.93
C SER A 581 -49.09 -28.11 12.20
N LEU A 582 -49.54 -26.96 12.71
CA LEU A 582 -50.42 -26.85 13.87
C LEU A 582 -51.83 -27.38 13.52
N PHE A 583 -52.37 -26.98 12.36
CA PHE A 583 -53.66 -27.47 11.88
C PHE A 583 -53.67 -28.99 11.70
N ALA A 584 -52.60 -29.57 11.15
CA ALA A 584 -52.45 -31.00 10.94
C ALA A 584 -52.42 -31.83 12.26
N ARG A 585 -52.06 -31.22 13.40
CA ARG A 585 -51.97 -31.91 14.69
C ARG A 585 -53.25 -31.88 15.53
N THR A 586 -54.29 -31.20 15.06
CA THR A 586 -55.57 -31.09 15.79
C THR A 586 -56.37 -32.39 15.63
N PRO A 587 -56.49 -33.25 16.66
CA PRO A 587 -57.18 -34.53 16.54
C PRO A 587 -58.68 -34.27 16.34
N GLY A 588 -59.21 -34.62 15.17
CA GLY A 588 -60.63 -34.45 14.82
C GLY A 588 -60.92 -33.48 13.67
N SER A 589 -59.93 -32.73 13.18
CA SER A 589 -60.08 -31.96 11.94
C SER A 589 -59.75 -32.88 10.75
N SER A 590 -60.77 -33.44 10.10
CA SER A 590 -60.59 -34.17 8.84
C SER A 590 -60.13 -33.17 7.78
N LEU A 591 -58.84 -33.20 7.46
CA LEU A 591 -58.28 -32.41 6.37
C LEU A 591 -58.90 -32.94 5.07
N VAL A 592 -59.88 -32.24 4.53
CA VAL A 592 -60.46 -32.56 3.21
C VAL A 592 -59.43 -32.17 2.17
N ILE A 593 -58.59 -33.12 1.76
CA ILE A 593 -57.70 -32.98 0.62
C ILE A 593 -58.60 -33.00 -0.61
N ILE A 594 -58.87 -31.83 -1.19
CA ILE A 594 -59.53 -31.74 -2.49
C ILE A 594 -58.45 -32.03 -3.53
N ASP A 595 -58.45 -33.26 -4.04
CA ASP A 595 -57.62 -33.67 -5.17
C ASP A 595 -58.15 -33.02 -6.45
N LEU A 596 -57.40 -32.07 -7.00
CA LEU A 596 -57.73 -31.36 -8.25
C LEU A 596 -56.99 -31.96 -9.46
N THR A 597 -56.44 -33.18 -9.36
CA THR A 597 -55.70 -33.82 -10.46
C THR A 597 -56.55 -34.68 -11.40
N GLY A 598 -57.87 -34.65 -11.27
CA GLY A 598 -58.78 -35.32 -12.20
C GLY A 598 -59.71 -34.35 -12.88
N ASP A 599 -59.35 -33.89 -14.08
CA ASP A 599 -60.26 -33.62 -15.19
C ASP A 599 -59.44 -33.63 -16.49
N ASP A 600 -59.35 -34.82 -17.09
CA ASP A 600 -59.25 -34.96 -18.54
C ASP A 600 -60.68 -34.79 -19.08
N ASP A 601 -61.03 -33.59 -19.54
CA ASP A 601 -62.06 -33.32 -20.56
C ASP A 601 -61.88 -31.92 -21.17
#